data_AF-A0A944BY24-F1
#
_entry.id   AF-A0A944BY24-F1
#
_cell.length_a   1.000
_cell.length_b   1.000
_cell.length_c   1.000
_cell.angle_alpha   90.00
_cell.angle_beta   90.00
_cell.angle_gamma   90.00
#
_symmetry.space_group_name_H-M   'P 1'
#
loop_
_entity.id
_entity.type
_entity.pdbx_description
1 polymer ?
#
loop_
_entity_poly.entity_id
_entity_poly.type
_entity_poly.pdbx_seq_one_letter_code
_entity_poly.pdbx_strand_id
1 'polypeptide(L)' 'MEQLDYKNIHLAIIAIEKGAKLMKVPPQNMYMRLKKQGLIHNFLLPYYDELHTQSAEWLAETTVETLKNWEEALPTTT' A
#
# COMPACT_ATOMS: atom_id res chain seq x y z
N MET A 1 -12.79 -9.78 21.26
CA MET A 1 -12.92 -9.44 19.83
C MET A 1 -11.57 -8.89 19.41
N GLU A 2 -10.71 -9.71 18.79
CA GLU A 2 -9.31 -9.32 18.52
C GLU A 2 -8.82 -9.85 17.17
N GLN A 3 -9.74 -10.02 16.21
CA GLN A 3 -9.42 -10.48 14.84
C GLN A 3 -9.13 -9.34 13.86
N LEU A 4 -9.41 -8.09 14.24
CA LEU A 4 -9.21 -6.92 13.38
C LEU A 4 -7.71 -6.67 13.11
N ASP A 5 -6.82 -6.95 14.06
CA ASP A 5 -5.40 -6.62 13.91
C ASP A 5 -4.63 -7.56 12.98
N TYR A 6 -4.87 -8.88 13.07
CA TYR A 6 -4.16 -9.88 12.26
C TYR A 6 -4.43 -9.77 10.76
N LYS A 7 -5.68 -9.48 10.38
CA LYS A 7 -6.07 -9.35 8.98
C LYS A 7 -5.54 -8.05 8.37
N ASN A 8 -5.51 -6.97 9.15
CA ASN A 8 -4.87 -5.71 8.76
C ASN A 8 -3.39 -5.91 8.44
N ILE A 9 -2.68 -6.65 9.29
CA ILE A 9 -1.25 -6.96 9.10
C ILE A 9 -1.07 -7.83 7.85
N HIS A 10 -1.90 -8.85 7.65
CA HIS A 10 -1.79 -9.74 6.49
C HIS A 10 -2.03 -9.00 5.16
N LEU A 11 -3.04 -8.13 5.10
CA LEU A 11 -3.30 -7.28 3.94
C LEU A 11 -2.15 -6.32 3.66
N ALA A 12 -1.60 -5.68 4.70
CA ALA A 12 -0.44 -4.80 4.55
C ALA A 12 0.77 -5.53 3.97
N ILE A 13 1.08 -6.74 4.48
CA ILE A 13 2.19 -7.56 3.97
C ILE A 13 1.98 -7.91 2.50
N ILE A 14 0.78 -8.38 2.14
CA ILE A 14 0.45 -8.74 0.76
C ILE A 14 0.53 -7.53 -0.18
N ALA A 15 0.02 -6.37 0.23
CA ALA A 15 0.09 -5.13 -0.54
C ALA A 15 1.55 -4.72 -0.80
N ILE A 16 2.40 -4.83 0.22
CA ILE A 16 3.83 -4.51 0.11
C ILE A 16 4.52 -5.51 -0.81
N GLU A 17 4.31 -6.81 -0.63
CA GLU A 17 4.97 -7.85 -1.44
C GLU A 17 4.55 -7.78 -2.90
N LYS A 18 3.24 -7.68 -3.18
CA LYS A 18 2.75 -7.57 -4.56
C LYS A 18 3.11 -6.22 -5.17
N GLY A 19 3.00 -5.12 -4.40
CA GLY A 19 3.39 -3.79 -4.86
C GLY A 19 4.88 -3.69 -5.19
N ALA A 20 5.72 -4.35 -4.39
CA ALA A 20 7.15 -4.46 -4.63
C ALA A 20 7.46 -5.24 -5.91
N LYS A 21 6.75 -6.34 -6.17
CA LYS A 21 6.85 -7.10 -7.43
C LYS A 21 6.44 -6.25 -8.64
N LEU A 22 5.35 -5.51 -8.54
CA LEU A 22 4.87 -4.62 -9.61
C LEU A 22 5.88 -3.54 -9.97
N MET A 23 6.48 -2.89 -8.97
CA MET A 23 7.51 -1.86 -9.19
C MET A 23 8.92 -2.43 -9.40
N LYS A 24 9.11 -3.75 -9.32
CA LYS A 24 10.44 -4.41 -9.34
C LYS A 24 11.43 -3.83 -8.32
N VAL A 25 10.94 -3.43 -7.14
CA VAL A 25 11.76 -2.92 -6.03
C VAL A 25 11.76 -3.93 -4.88
N PRO A 26 12.76 -3.88 -3.98
CA PRO A 26 12.71 -4.70 -2.79
C PRO A 26 11.52 -4.30 -1.89
N PRO A 27 10.84 -5.26 -1.24
CA PRO A 27 9.68 -5.01 -0.38
C PRO A 27 9.97 -4.05 0.78
N GLN A 28 11.22 -4.04 1.27
CA GLN A 28 11.66 -3.06 2.27
C GLN A 28 11.58 -1.62 1.75
N ASN A 29 11.98 -1.36 0.50
CA ASN A 29 11.87 -0.01 -0.09
C ASN A 29 10.41 0.38 -0.29
N MET A 30 9.57 -0.56 -0.73
CA MET A 30 8.14 -0.33 -0.86
C MET A 30 7.50 0.04 0.49
N TYR A 31 7.79 -0.74 1.53
CA TYR A 31 7.36 -0.44 2.90
C TYR A 31 7.85 0.93 3.37
N MET A 32 9.12 1.26 3.16
CA MET A 32 9.67 2.57 3.56
C MET A 32 8.98 3.73 2.85
N ARG A 33 8.70 3.61 1.54
CA ARG A 33 7.98 4.62 0.77
C ARG A 33 6.54 4.79 1.26
N LEU A 34 5.82 3.69 1.48
CA LEU A 34 4.46 3.70 2.02
C LEU A 34 4.40 4.28 3.42
N LYS A 35 5.37 3.93 4.27
CA LYS A 35 5.52 4.49 5.62
C LYS A 35 5.83 5.98 5.58
N LYS A 36 6.71 6.42 4.67
CA LYS A 36 7.09 7.83 4.49
C LYS A 36 5.90 8.69 4.08
N GLN A 37 5.02 8.17 3.23
CA GLN A 37 3.81 8.85 2.76
C GLN A 37 2.60 8.66 3.70
N GLY A 38 2.73 7.91 4.80
CA GLY A 38 1.61 7.65 5.73
C GLY A 38 0.48 6.78 5.15
N LEU A 39 0.69 6.17 3.98
CA LEU A 39 -0.34 5.38 3.27
C LEU A 39 -0.75 4.12 4.03
N ILE A 40 0.13 3.58 4.88
CA ILE A 40 -0.20 2.41 5.73
C ILE A 40 -1.31 2.75 6.74
N HIS A 41 -1.32 3.96 7.30
CA HIS A 41 -2.35 4.35 8.27
C HIS A 41 -3.55 5.03 7.61
N ASN A 42 -3.33 5.78 6.53
CA ASN A 42 -4.36 6.58 5.87
C ASN A 42 -5.15 5.82 4.79
N PHE A 43 -4.58 4.74 4.23
CA PHE A 43 -5.20 3.98 3.13
C PHE A 43 -5.64 2.59 3.56
N LEU A 44 -4.80 1.84 4.27
CA LEU A 44 -5.12 0.44 4.65
C LEU A 44 -6.17 0.32 5.76
N LEU A 45 -6.23 1.25 6.72
CA LEU A 45 -7.18 1.19 7.83
C LEU A 45 -8.63 1.57 7.45
N PRO A 46 -8.90 2.70 6.76
CA PRO A 46 -10.27 3.07 6.43
C PRO A 46 -10.87 2.21 5.31
N TYR A 47 -10.06 1.78 4.35
CA TYR A 47 -10.53 0.93 3.25
C TYR A 47 -10.55 -0.55 3.62
N TYR A 48 -10.25 -0.96 4.85
CA TYR A 48 -10.17 -2.38 5.23
C TYR A 48 -11.42 -3.19 4.89
N ASP A 49 -12.62 -2.65 5.12
CA ASP A 49 -13.89 -3.36 4.86
C ASP A 49 -14.13 -3.54 3.34
N GLU A 50 -13.80 -2.51 2.55
CA GLU A 50 -13.88 -2.53 1.08
C GLU A 50 -12.74 -3.36 0.45
N LEU A 51 -11.56 -3.35 1.05
CA LEU A 51 -10.39 -4.11 0.61
C LEU A 51 -10.54 -5.60 0.90
N HIS A 52 -11.32 -5.99 1.90
CA HIS A 52 -11.60 -7.39 2.20
C HIS A 52 -12.52 -8.06 1.16
N THR A 53 -13.21 -7.27 0.32
CA THR A 53 -13.97 -7.76 -0.84
C THR A 53 -13.18 -7.67 -2.15
N GLN A 54 -12.15 -6.84 -2.23
CA GLN A 54 -11.28 -6.72 -3.40
C GLN A 54 -10.10 -7.70 -3.36
N SER A 55 -9.56 -8.03 -4.54
CA SER A 55 -8.39 -8.92 -4.65
C SER A 55 -7.11 -8.24 -4.15
N ALA A 56 -6.23 -9.03 -3.54
CA ALA A 56 -4.87 -8.64 -3.15
C ALA A 56 -4.05 -7.95 -4.25
N GLU A 57 -4.31 -8.31 -5.51
CA GLU A 57 -3.66 -7.70 -6.69
C GLU A 57 -4.13 -6.27 -6.90
N TRP A 58 -5.45 -6.05 -6.87
CA TRP A 58 -6.04 -4.73 -7.01
C TRP A 58 -5.53 -3.78 -5.93
N LEU A 59 -5.50 -4.22 -4.66
CA LEU A 59 -4.92 -3.47 -3.55
C LEU A 59 -3.48 -3.04 -3.83
N ALA A 60 -2.65 -3.96 -4.34
CA ALA A 60 -1.26 -3.69 -4.63
C ALA A 60 -1.10 -2.71 -5.80
N GLU A 61 -1.90 -2.85 -6.86
CA GLU A 61 -1.93 -1.91 -7.99
C GLU A 61 -2.34 -0.52 -7.55
N THR A 62 -3.43 -0.39 -6.79
CA THR A 62 -3.88 0.92 -6.26
C THR A 62 -2.84 1.53 -5.33
N THR A 63 -2.17 0.72 -4.50
CA THR A 63 -1.11 1.18 -3.60
C THR A 63 0.09 1.70 -4.38
N VAL A 64 0.51 1.00 -5.44
CA VAL A 64 1.60 1.40 -6.33
C VAL A 64 1.22 2.65 -7.13
N GLU A 65 0.02 2.69 -7.70
CA GLU A 65 -0.47 3.82 -8.47
C GLU A 65 -0.59 5.07 -7.60
N THR A 66 -1.15 4.93 -6.39
CA THR A 66 -1.19 6.01 -5.40
C THR A 66 0.23 6.48 -5.10
N LEU A 67 1.13 5.57 -4.73
CA LEU A 67 2.51 5.92 -4.41
C LEU A 67 3.19 6.66 -5.58
N LYS A 68 3.01 6.19 -6.80
CA LYS A 68 3.56 6.80 -8.01
C LYS A 68 2.97 8.19 -8.25
N ASN A 69 1.66 8.36 -8.10
CA ASN A 69 1.00 9.67 -8.14
C ASN A 69 1.56 10.61 -7.07
N TRP A 70 1.85 10.12 -5.87
CA TRP A 70 2.47 10.92 -4.81
C TRP A 70 3.94 11.29 -5.12
N GLU A 71 4.69 10.38 -5.75
CA GLU A 71 6.05 10.66 -6.22
C GLU A 71 6.06 11.64 -7.41
N GLU A 72 5.08 11.59 -8.30
CA GLU A 72 4.91 12.51 -9.44
C GLU A 72 4.28 13.86 -9.03
N ALA A 73 3.40 13.88 -8.02
CA ALA A 73 2.78 15.09 -7.50
C ALA A 73 3.73 15.96 -6.66
N LEU A 74 4.97 15.51 -6.42
CA LEU A 74 6.06 16.39 -5.99
C LEU A 74 6.58 17.12 -7.23
N PRO A 75 6.19 18.38 -7.49
CA PRO A 75 6.59 19.09 -8.69
C PRO A 75 8.11 19.26 -8.70
N THR A 76 8.79 18.63 -9.64
CA THR A 76 10.05 19.16 -10.13
C THR A 76 9.72 20.47 -10.82
N THR A 77 9.89 21.56 -10.08
CA THR A 77 10.06 22.92 -10.60
C THR A 77 10.94 22.85 -11.86
N THR A 78 10.40 23.11 -13.04
CA THR A 78 11.14 23.36 -14.29
C THR A 78 10.39 24.42 -15.08
#